data_AF-A0A124IH28-F1
#
_entry.id   AF-A0A124IH28-F1
#
_cell.length_a   1.000
_cell.length_b   1.000
_cell.length_c   1.000
_cell.angle_alpha   90.00
_cell.angle_beta   90.00
_cell.angle_gamma   90.00
#
_symmetry.space_group_name_H-M   'P 1'
#
loop_
_entity.id
_entity.type
_entity.pdbx_description
1 polymer ?
#
loop_
_entity_poly.entity_id
_entity_poly.type
_entity_poly.pdbx_seq_one_letter_code
_entity_poly.pdbx_strand_id
1 'polypeptide(L)'
;MSDTPFSSGTNPLPQSFRSALARGLRGHCPRCGEGSLFRKWLKPRDACPSCALDLRPQQADDFPAYIAIFVTGHLLAPVIILLALDFALTTLQMAAIIMPLAIAMILFQLQPAKGAVIAMQWWNGMHGFKRERADEVASP
;
A
#
# COMPACT_ATOMS: atom_id res chain seq x y z
N MET A 1 -14.15 -31.03 8.25
CA MET A 1 -13.29 -29.84 8.11
C MET A 1 -13.35 -29.47 6.65
N SER A 2 -14.09 -28.42 6.28
CA SER A 2 -14.43 -28.12 4.89
C SER A 2 -13.25 -27.45 4.18
N ASP A 3 -12.49 -28.26 3.45
CA ASP A 3 -11.50 -27.83 2.47
C ASP A 3 -12.24 -27.17 1.29
N THR A 4 -12.45 -25.86 1.37
CA THR A 4 -12.81 -25.09 0.18
C THR A 4 -11.59 -25.07 -0.74
N PRO A 5 -11.69 -25.50 -2.00
CA PRO A 5 -10.58 -25.47 -2.94
C PRO A 5 -10.17 -24.01 -3.10
N PHE A 6 -8.95 -23.68 -2.68
CA PHE A 6 -8.34 -22.41 -3.00
C PHE A 6 -8.36 -22.28 -4.52
N SER A 7 -9.27 -21.45 -5.05
CA SER A 7 -9.20 -21.00 -6.43
C SER A 7 -7.91 -20.19 -6.56
N SER A 8 -6.85 -20.89 -6.94
CA SER A 8 -5.61 -20.32 -7.42
C SER A 8 -5.98 -19.58 -8.69
N GLY A 9 -6.12 -18.26 -8.58
CA GLY A 9 -5.93 -17.42 -9.76
C GLY A 9 -4.65 -17.88 -10.46
N THR A 10 -4.62 -17.83 -11.78
CA THR A 10 -3.56 -18.34 -12.67
C THR A 10 -2.13 -17.92 -12.32
N ASN A 11 -1.94 -17.01 -11.35
CA ASN A 11 -0.64 -16.56 -10.87
C ASN A 11 -0.18 -17.28 -9.59
N PRO A 12 1.13 -17.61 -9.50
CA PRO A 12 1.70 -18.18 -8.31
C PRO A 12 1.64 -17.20 -7.13
N LEU A 13 1.50 -17.78 -5.93
CA LEU A 13 1.62 -17.05 -4.67
C LEU A 13 2.96 -16.31 -4.59
N PRO A 14 3.02 -15.17 -3.89
CA PRO A 14 4.27 -14.44 -3.72
C PRO A 14 5.28 -15.28 -2.93
N GLN A 15 6.49 -15.45 -3.48
CA GLN A 15 7.54 -16.26 -2.86
C GLN A 15 8.27 -15.53 -1.72
N SER A 16 8.08 -14.21 -1.62
CA SER A 16 8.74 -13.39 -0.61
C SER A 16 7.85 -12.26 -0.12
N PHE A 17 8.12 -11.79 1.10
CA PHE A 17 7.45 -10.61 1.67
C PHE A 17 7.55 -9.39 0.75
N ARG A 18 8.73 -9.16 0.15
CA ARG A 18 8.95 -8.05 -0.79
C ARG A 18 8.04 -8.14 -2.01
N SER A 19 7.81 -9.34 -2.54
CA SER A 19 6.92 -9.53 -3.69
C SER A 19 5.44 -9.29 -3.33
N ALA A 20 4.99 -9.71 -2.14
CA ALA A 20 3.66 -9.39 -1.65
C ALA A 20 3.49 -7.88 -1.43
N LEU A 21 4.48 -7.23 -0.82
CA LEU A 21 4.50 -5.80 -0.60
C LEU A 21 4.48 -5.02 -1.92
N ALA A 22 5.25 -5.44 -2.94
CA ALA A 22 5.27 -4.81 -4.25
C ALA A 22 3.94 -4.95 -5.01
N ARG A 23 3.18 -6.03 -4.79
CA ARG A 23 1.81 -6.16 -5.32
C ARG A 23 0.87 -5.17 -4.62
N GLY A 24 0.95 -5.09 -3.28
CA GLY A 24 0.21 -4.12 -2.48
C GLY A 24 0.49 -2.67 -2.83
N LEU A 25 1.77 -2.28 -2.97
CA LEU A 25 2.20 -0.93 -3.37
C LEU A 25 1.60 -0.51 -4.73
N ARG A 26 1.47 -1.46 -5.67
CA ARG A 26 0.82 -1.22 -6.96
C ARG A 26 -0.70 -1.23 -6.89
N GLY A 27 -1.31 -1.37 -5.71
CA GLY A 27 -2.75 -1.46 -5.53
C GLY A 27 -3.38 -2.77 -6.04
N HIS A 28 -2.59 -3.83 -6.17
CA HIS A 28 -3.05 -5.15 -6.59
C HIS A 28 -3.16 -6.11 -5.40
N CYS A 29 -3.94 -7.17 -5.58
CA CYS A 29 -4.13 -8.21 -4.59
C CYS A 29 -2.79 -8.86 -4.21
N PRO A 30 -2.44 -8.97 -2.92
CA PRO A 30 -1.16 -9.56 -2.52
C PRO A 30 -1.07 -11.05 -2.87
N ARG A 31 -2.21 -11.77 -2.85
CA ARG A 31 -2.31 -13.20 -3.15
C ARG A 31 -2.11 -13.52 -4.62
N CYS A 32 -2.96 -12.97 -5.52
CA CYS A 32 -2.90 -13.30 -6.94
C CYS A 32 -2.14 -12.28 -7.81
N GLY A 33 -1.95 -11.04 -7.36
CA GLY A 33 -1.26 -9.99 -8.11
C GLY A 33 -2.04 -9.32 -9.24
N GLU A 34 -3.22 -9.83 -9.63
CA GLU A 34 -4.02 -9.29 -10.75
C GLU A 34 -5.21 -8.45 -10.31
N GLY A 35 -5.95 -8.90 -9.29
CA GLY A 35 -7.17 -8.21 -8.87
C GLY A 35 -6.86 -6.86 -8.23
N SER A 36 -7.57 -5.80 -8.60
CA SER A 36 -7.46 -4.49 -7.94
C SER A 36 -7.84 -4.60 -6.46
N LEU A 37 -7.04 -4.05 -5.56
CA LEU A 37 -7.31 -4.03 -4.12
C LEU A 37 -8.38 -3.00 -3.74
N PHE A 38 -8.43 -1.89 -4.48
CA PHE A 38 -9.31 -0.75 -4.20
C PHE A 38 -10.46 -0.69 -5.21
N ARG A 39 -11.68 -0.42 -4.74
CA ARG A 39 -12.83 -0.11 -5.62
C ARG A 39 -12.86 1.34 -6.05
N LYS A 40 -12.40 2.25 -5.19
CA LYS A 40 -12.42 3.69 -5.40
C LYS A 40 -11.36 4.36 -4.53
N TRP A 41 -10.31 4.89 -5.17
CA TRP A 41 -9.19 5.60 -4.52
C TRP A 41 -8.64 4.85 -3.28
N LEU A 42 -9.07 5.20 -2.07
CA LEU A 42 -8.65 4.58 -0.80
C LEU A 42 -9.62 3.54 -0.22
N LYS A 43 -10.76 3.28 -0.86
CA LYS A 43 -11.77 2.33 -0.39
C LYS A 43 -11.39 0.92 -0.86
N PRO A 44 -11.02 -0.01 0.04
CA PRO A 44 -10.75 -1.39 -0.32
C PRO A 44 -12.01 -2.08 -0.85
N ARG A 45 -11.82 -3.18 -1.58
CA ARG A 45 -12.89 -4.13 -1.89
C ARG A 45 -13.09 -5.08 -0.72
N ASP A 46 -14.29 -5.66 -0.61
CA ASP A 46 -14.58 -6.68 0.40
C ASP A 46 -13.96 -8.03 0.02
N ALA A 47 -13.90 -8.33 -1.28
CA ALA A 47 -13.23 -9.51 -1.81
C ALA A 47 -12.45 -9.20 -3.09
N CYS A 48 -11.38 -9.95 -3.34
CA CYS A 48 -10.64 -9.87 -4.61
C CYS A 48 -11.50 -10.39 -5.78
N PRO A 49 -11.62 -9.65 -6.90
CA PRO A 49 -12.42 -10.09 -8.05
C PRO A 49 -11.84 -11.31 -8.79
N SER A 50 -10.53 -11.56 -8.69
CA SER A 50 -9.87 -12.66 -9.43
C SER A 50 -9.74 -13.94 -8.60
N CYS A 51 -9.44 -13.82 -7.30
CA CYS A 51 -9.12 -14.98 -6.46
C CYS A 51 -10.01 -15.11 -5.21
N ALA A 52 -11.05 -14.28 -5.10
CA ALA A 52 -12.05 -14.28 -4.02
C ALA A 52 -11.48 -14.14 -2.59
N LEU A 53 -10.24 -13.66 -2.43
CA LEU A 53 -9.65 -13.40 -1.12
C LEU A 53 -10.51 -12.38 -0.35
N ASP A 54 -10.92 -12.74 0.86
CA ASP A 54 -11.64 -11.85 1.79
C ASP A 54 -10.70 -10.75 2.30
N LEU A 55 -11.04 -9.50 2.02
CA LEU A 55 -10.28 -8.29 2.37
C LEU A 55 -10.97 -7.47 3.46
N ARG A 56 -12.18 -7.85 3.90
CA ARG A 56 -12.93 -7.19 4.99
C ARG A 56 -12.14 -7.07 6.30
N PRO A 57 -11.28 -8.04 6.70
CA PRO A 57 -10.58 -7.97 7.97
C PRO A 57 -9.46 -6.90 8.02
N GLN A 58 -9.14 -6.23 6.91
CA GLN A 58 -8.11 -5.20 6.89
C GLN A 58 -8.45 -4.03 7.84
N GLN A 59 -7.47 -3.61 8.64
CA GLN A 59 -7.55 -2.43 9.52
C GLN A 59 -6.34 -1.53 9.24
N ALA A 60 -6.28 -0.97 8.03
CA ALA A 60 -5.09 -0.27 7.50
C ALA A 60 -5.23 1.26 7.49
N ASP A 61 -6.04 1.87 8.36
CA ASP A 61 -6.48 3.25 8.12
C ASP A 61 -5.52 4.33 8.66
N ASP A 62 -4.80 4.10 9.76
CA ASP A 62 -3.91 5.12 10.35
C ASP A 62 -2.47 5.09 9.80
N PHE A 63 -1.89 3.90 9.62
CA PHE A 63 -0.50 3.74 9.19
C PHE A 63 -0.15 4.42 7.84
N PRO A 64 -1.04 4.45 6.83
CA PRO A 64 -0.75 5.13 5.56
C PRO A 64 -0.51 6.63 5.71
N ALA A 65 -1.22 7.30 6.62
CA ALA A 65 -1.05 8.73 6.86
C ALA A 65 0.31 9.03 7.49
N TYR A 66 0.74 8.22 8.48
CA TYR A 66 2.06 8.35 9.08
C TYR A 66 3.19 8.15 8.05
N ILE A 67 3.11 7.10 7.22
CA ILE A 67 4.09 6.89 6.14
C ILE A 67 4.16 8.12 5.24
N ALA A 68 3.01 8.62 4.78
CA ALA A 68 2.95 9.75 3.86
C ALA A 68 3.57 11.02 4.48
N ILE A 69 3.31 11.30 5.76
CA ILE A 69 3.90 12.46 6.46
C ILE A 69 5.41 12.30 6.61
N PHE A 70 5.90 11.14 7.05
CA PHE A 70 7.34 10.92 7.22
C PHE A 70 8.09 11.05 5.91
N VAL A 71 7.64 10.36 4.85
CA VAL A 71 8.29 10.39 3.54
C VAL A 71 8.20 11.78 2.92
N THR A 72 7.03 12.43 2.98
CA THR A 72 6.88 13.80 2.46
C THR A 72 7.79 14.77 3.20
N GLY A 73 7.85 14.71 4.54
CA GLY A 73 8.74 15.59 5.33
C GLY A 73 10.21 15.43 4.96
N HIS A 74 10.71 14.20 4.82
CA HIS A 74 12.11 13.93 4.47
C HIS A 74 12.47 14.35 3.05
N LEU A 75 11.51 14.29 2.12
CA LEU A 75 11.71 14.75 0.75
C LEU A 75 11.56 16.27 0.61
N LEU A 76 10.65 16.87 1.35
CA LEU A 76 10.33 18.29 1.25
C LEU A 76 11.32 19.16 2.04
N ALA A 77 11.85 18.67 3.16
CA ALA A 77 12.86 19.38 3.96
C ALA A 77 14.10 19.80 3.13
N PRO A 78 14.80 18.92 2.38
CA PRO A 78 15.93 19.33 1.56
C PRO A 78 15.49 20.28 0.43
N VAL A 79 14.30 20.10 -0.14
CA VAL A 79 13.75 21.01 -1.17
C VAL A 79 13.54 22.41 -0.61
N ILE A 80 12.96 22.53 0.59
CA ILE A 80 12.78 23.81 1.27
C ILE A 80 14.13 24.46 1.58
N ILE A 81 15.10 23.68 2.08
CA ILE A 81 16.45 24.18 2.39
C ILE A 81 17.13 24.72 1.11
N LEU A 82 17.09 23.98 0.00
CA LEU A 82 17.65 24.42 -1.27
C LEU A 82 16.97 25.70 -1.78
N LEU A 83 15.63 25.74 -1.77
CA LEU A 83 14.89 26.93 -2.17
C LEU A 83 15.22 28.14 -1.28
N ALA A 84 15.41 27.93 0.03
CA ALA A 84 15.71 29.01 0.96
C ALA A 84 17.14 29.55 0.85
N LEU A 85 18.11 28.69 0.46
CA LEU A 85 19.51 29.09 0.33
C LEU A 85 19.81 29.70 -1.04
N ASP A 86 19.28 29.13 -2.11
CA ASP A 86 19.66 29.50 -3.48
C ASP A 86 18.73 30.55 -4.11
N PHE A 87 17.52 30.73 -3.55
CA PHE A 87 16.53 31.66 -4.07
C PHE A 87 16.07 32.62 -2.97
N ALA A 88 16.12 33.92 -3.25
CA ALA A 88 15.59 34.97 -2.39
C ALA A 88 14.06 35.04 -2.44
N LEU A 89 13.40 33.91 -2.25
CA LEU A 89 11.94 33.78 -2.26
C LEU A 89 11.35 34.45 -1.03
N THR A 90 10.30 35.23 -1.23
CA THR A 90 9.46 35.70 -0.12
C THR A 90 8.69 34.53 0.50
N THR A 91 8.27 34.67 1.75
CA THR A 91 7.49 33.65 2.47
C THR A 91 6.24 33.20 1.69
N LEU A 92 5.59 34.14 0.99
CA LEU A 92 4.40 33.84 0.19
C LEU A 92 4.74 33.00 -1.04
N GLN A 93 5.82 33.30 -1.75
CA GLN A 93 6.26 32.53 -2.91
C GLN A 93 6.68 31.11 -2.50
N MET A 94 7.39 30.97 -1.38
CA MET A 94 7.74 29.68 -0.81
C MET A 94 6.48 28.87 -0.48
N ALA A 95 5.53 29.47 0.26
CA ALA A 95 4.28 28.79 0.61
C ALA A 95 3.47 28.37 -0.62
N ALA A 96 3.44 29.22 -1.66
CA ALA A 96 2.75 28.94 -2.92
C ALA A 96 3.34 27.74 -3.68
N ILE A 97 4.61 27.39 -3.46
CA ILE A 97 5.27 26.22 -4.08
C ILE A 97 5.14 25.00 -3.16
N ILE A 98 5.49 25.17 -1.88
CA ILE A 98 5.62 24.08 -0.92
C ILE A 98 4.27 23.48 -0.52
N MET A 99 3.22 24.30 -0.34
CA MET A 99 1.89 23.81 0.03
C MET A 99 1.28 22.87 -1.02
N PRO A 100 1.15 23.25 -2.31
CA PRO A 100 0.60 22.35 -3.30
C PRO A 100 1.48 21.12 -3.50
N LEU A 101 2.80 21.27 -3.43
CA LEU A 101 3.73 20.14 -3.54
C LEU A 101 3.52 19.14 -2.39
N ALA A 102 3.43 19.61 -1.14
CA ALA A 102 3.16 18.77 0.02
C ALA A 102 1.83 18.01 -0.12
N ILE A 103 0.75 18.71 -0.50
CA ILE A 103 -0.58 18.10 -0.69
C ILE A 103 -0.52 17.04 -1.79
N ALA A 104 0.09 17.35 -2.94
CA ALA A 104 0.22 16.41 -4.05
C ALA A 104 1.00 15.15 -3.64
N MET A 105 2.11 15.33 -2.91
CA MET A 105 2.94 14.21 -2.44
C MET A 105 2.19 13.32 -1.44
N ILE A 106 1.44 13.89 -0.50
CA ILE A 106 0.66 13.11 0.47
C ILE A 106 -0.43 12.32 -0.27
N LEU A 107 -1.23 12.98 -1.12
CA LEU A 107 -2.31 12.33 -1.86
C LEU A 107 -1.80 11.19 -2.75
N PHE A 108 -0.64 11.37 -3.39
CA PHE A 108 -0.01 10.35 -4.21
C PHE A 108 0.45 9.14 -3.38
N GLN A 109 0.98 9.36 -2.18
CA GLN A 109 1.53 8.31 -1.32
C GLN A 109 0.47 7.52 -0.54
N LEU A 110 -0.70 8.11 -0.26
CA LEU A 110 -1.75 7.47 0.54
C LEU A 110 -2.22 6.12 -0.03
N GLN A 111 -2.48 6.07 -1.34
CA GLN A 111 -2.96 4.85 -2.00
C GLN A 111 -1.93 3.70 -2.00
N PRO A 112 -0.66 3.89 -2.42
CA PRO A 112 0.35 2.83 -2.36
C PRO A 112 0.68 2.43 -0.92
N ALA A 113 0.75 3.39 0.01
CA ALA A 113 0.99 3.09 1.43
C ALA A 113 -0.11 2.20 2.01
N LYS A 114 -1.38 2.51 1.74
CA LYS A 114 -2.50 1.66 2.17
C LYS A 114 -2.42 0.26 1.59
N GLY A 115 -2.11 0.14 0.30
CA GLY A 115 -2.00 -1.16 -0.35
C GLY A 115 -0.85 -2.01 0.20
N ALA A 116 0.29 -1.37 0.49
CA ALA A 116 1.42 -2.00 1.16
C ALA A 116 1.06 -2.55 2.56
N VAL A 117 0.35 -1.77 3.36
CA VAL A 117 -0.07 -2.17 4.71
C VAL A 117 -1.04 -3.35 4.68
N ILE A 118 -1.99 -3.36 3.74
CA ILE A 118 -2.90 -4.49 3.54
C ILE A 118 -2.11 -5.75 3.14
N ALA A 119 -1.15 -5.62 2.21
CA ALA A 119 -0.30 -6.74 1.81
C ALA A 119 0.56 -7.28 2.97
N MET A 120 1.06 -6.39 3.81
CA MET A 120 1.81 -6.76 5.02
C MET A 120 0.93 -7.46 6.06
N GLN A 121 -0.29 -6.98 6.29
CA GLN A 121 -1.27 -7.63 7.16
C GLN A 121 -1.60 -9.04 6.66
N TRP A 122 -1.85 -9.19 5.36
CA TRP A 122 -2.09 -10.49 4.75
C TRP A 122 -0.90 -11.45 4.90
N TRP A 123 0.32 -11.00 4.59
CA TRP A 123 1.53 -11.83 4.68
C TRP A 123 1.82 -12.33 6.10
N ASN A 124 1.54 -11.50 7.11
CA ASN A 124 1.74 -11.83 8.52
C ASN A 124 0.52 -12.53 9.15
N GLY A 125 -0.62 -12.59 8.46
CA GLY A 125 -1.87 -13.15 8.99
C GLY A 125 -2.48 -12.33 10.13
N MET A 126 -2.33 -11.01 10.09
CA MET A 126 -2.84 -10.12 11.15
C MET A 126 -4.34 -9.85 10.93
N HIS A 127 -5.05 -9.47 12.01
CA HIS A 127 -6.45 -9.02 11.96
C HIS A 127 -7.45 -9.98 11.30
N GLY A 128 -7.21 -11.30 11.31
CA GLY A 128 -8.12 -12.31 10.76
C GLY A 128 -7.78 -12.77 9.34
N PHE A 129 -6.67 -12.31 8.75
CA PHE A 129 -6.12 -12.91 7.54
C PHE A 129 -5.54 -14.30 7.83
N LYS A 130 -5.86 -15.29 6.98
CA LYS A 130 -5.18 -16.58 6.99
C LYS A 130 -3.77 -16.43 6.42
N ARG A 131 -2.76 -17.00 7.09
CA ARG A 131 -1.40 -17.08 6.55
C ARG A 131 -1.41 -18.12 5.44
N GLU A 132 -1.18 -17.66 4.22
CA GLU A 132 -1.07 -18.50 3.03
C GLU A 132 0.29 -18.25 2.40
N ARG A 133 1.28 -19.11 2.68
CA ARG A 133 2.60 -19.02 2.05
C ARG A 133 2.85 -20.14 1.06
N ALA A 134 3.72 -19.88 0.09
CA ALA A 134 4.06 -20.84 -0.96
C ALA A 134 4.73 -22.11 -0.40
N ASP A 135 5.55 -22.01 0.64
CA ASP A 135 6.20 -23.13 1.33
C ASP A 135 5.21 -24.01 2.11
N GLU A 136 4.19 -23.39 2.69
CA GLU A 136 3.14 -24.05 3.47
C GLU A 136 2.15 -24.80 2.56
N VAL A 137 1.85 -24.26 1.38
CA VAL A 137 1.00 -24.91 0.36
C VAL A 137 1.73 -26.01 -0.42
N ALA A 138 3.07 -25.96 -0.49
CA ALA A 138 3.88 -26.99 -1.14
C ALA A 138 4.15 -28.21 -0.25
N SER A 139 3.81 -28.16 1.04
CA SER A 139 3.94 -29.28 1.97
C SER A 139 2.63 -30.08 1.99
N PRO A 140 2.66 -31.40 1.68
CA PRO A 140 1.47 -32.24 1.54
C PRO A 140 0.76 -32.54 2.87
#